data_AF-A0A4Z0JXS1-F1
#
_entry.id   AF-A0A4Z0JXS1-F1
#
_cell.length_a   1.000
_cell.length_b   1.000
_cell.length_c   1.000
_cell.angle_alpha   90.00
_cell.angle_beta   90.00
_cell.angle_gamma   90.00
#
_symmetry.space_group_name_H-M   'P 1'
#
loop_
_entity.id
_entity.type
_entity.pdbx_description
1 polymer ?
#
loop_
_entity_poly.entity_id
_entity_poly.type
_entity_poly.pdbx_seq_one_letter_code
_entity_poly.pdbx_strand_id
1 'polypeptide(L)'
;MKSVRRRARPTGRDGLHASLHAEVGARDAWGAILVLCGVAVFFIGQLAAQFGWTTGYSWAHNNISDLGHVTCADFEGRYICSPWHAVYNSGAVITSGLLVPGLSLMWHLWGSGVRAAAARIALTIACCGYAVAGLTPPDIALGPHLIAVLLLMPIANIGLLLTAAVPRRSVLGDLRWTALSIGLLALVGTVLHLGGPWLGLGRGGMERVAGFAPLLFLVIAALHVLRARSRDHVT
;
A
#
# COMPACT_ATOMS: atom_id res chain seq x y z
N MET A 1 -7.70 -49.50 -35.03
CA MET A 1 -7.13 -49.41 -33.66
C MET A 1 -6.22 -48.20 -33.58
N LYS A 2 -6.64 -47.11 -32.89
CA LYS A 2 -5.80 -45.92 -32.66
C LYS A 2 -5.08 -46.07 -31.32
N SER A 3 -3.74 -46.03 -31.32
CA SER A 3 -2.94 -46.17 -30.10
C SER A 3 -3.09 -44.95 -29.20
N VAL A 4 -3.59 -45.16 -27.99
CA VAL A 4 -3.60 -44.14 -26.93
C VAL A 4 -2.19 -44.06 -26.33
N ARG A 5 -1.44 -43.00 -26.63
CA ARG A 5 -0.20 -42.68 -25.90
C ARG A 5 -0.59 -42.21 -24.50
N ARG A 6 -0.40 -43.08 -23.49
CA ARG A 6 -0.45 -42.69 -22.07
C ARG A 6 0.72 -41.74 -21.80
N ARG A 7 0.43 -40.49 -21.42
CA ARG A 7 1.44 -39.60 -20.81
C ARG A 7 1.89 -40.24 -19.50
N ALA A 8 3.20 -40.40 -19.35
CA ALA A 8 3.81 -40.88 -18.12
C ALA A 8 3.55 -39.87 -16.99
N ARG A 9 3.16 -40.37 -15.82
CA ARG A 9 2.99 -39.60 -14.59
C ARG A 9 4.39 -39.35 -14.02
N PRO A 10 4.79 -38.12 -13.66
CA PRO A 10 6.10 -37.89 -13.07
C PRO A 10 6.17 -38.57 -11.70
N THR A 11 7.03 -39.56 -11.57
CA THR A 11 7.36 -40.24 -10.31
C THR A 11 8.65 -39.65 -9.77
N GLY A 12 8.54 -38.58 -8.99
CA GLY A 12 9.70 -37.96 -8.33
C GLY A 12 9.25 -37.04 -7.22
N ARG A 13 9.85 -37.17 -6.04
CA ARG A 13 9.61 -36.33 -4.85
C ARG A 13 9.88 -34.85 -5.14
N ASP A 14 10.74 -34.57 -6.11
CA ASP A 14 11.11 -33.22 -6.56
C ASP A 14 10.06 -32.59 -7.50
N GLY A 15 9.29 -33.41 -8.23
CA GLY A 15 8.21 -32.96 -9.12
C GLY A 15 6.91 -32.60 -8.38
N LEU A 16 6.75 -33.03 -7.12
CA LEU A 16 5.57 -32.73 -6.31
C LEU A 16 5.65 -31.34 -5.64
N HIS A 17 6.86 -30.82 -5.45
CA HIS A 17 7.08 -29.47 -4.93
C HIS A 17 6.96 -28.37 -5.99
N ALA A 18 7.07 -28.72 -7.28
CA ALA A 18 7.18 -27.75 -8.37
C ALA A 18 5.85 -27.17 -8.88
N SER A 19 4.67 -27.67 -8.46
CA SER A 19 3.41 -27.37 -9.15
C SER A 19 2.25 -26.88 -8.27
N LEU A 20 2.51 -26.11 -7.20
CA LEU A 20 1.44 -25.60 -6.31
C LEU A 20 1.52 -24.10 -5.98
N HIS A 21 2.44 -23.36 -6.60
CA HIS A 21 2.40 -21.90 -6.59
C HIS A 21 1.57 -21.43 -7.79
N ALA A 22 0.69 -20.45 -7.59
CA ALA A 22 -0.02 -19.83 -8.70
C ALA A 22 1.02 -19.24 -9.67
N GLU A 23 0.96 -19.61 -10.95
CA GLU A 23 1.82 -19.03 -11.99
C GLU A 23 1.56 -17.52 -12.10
N VAL A 24 2.63 -16.72 -12.15
CA VAL A 24 2.50 -15.27 -12.24
C VAL A 24 2.40 -14.84 -13.70
N GLY A 25 1.22 -14.35 -14.09
CA GLY A 25 0.92 -13.99 -15.47
C GLY A 25 1.42 -12.60 -15.87
N ALA A 26 1.31 -12.29 -17.17
CA ALA A 26 1.57 -10.93 -17.68
C ALA A 26 0.63 -9.88 -17.06
N ARG A 27 -0.61 -10.27 -16.73
CA ARG A 27 -1.58 -9.43 -16.02
C ARG A 27 -1.06 -8.98 -14.66
N ASP A 28 -0.44 -9.87 -13.91
CA ASP A 28 0.11 -9.59 -12.58
C ASP A 28 1.32 -8.65 -12.65
N ALA A 29 2.14 -8.80 -13.70
CA ALA A 29 3.25 -7.88 -13.94
C ALA A 29 2.76 -6.44 -14.17
N TRP A 30 1.71 -6.27 -14.99
CA TRP A 30 1.08 -4.95 -15.15
C TRP A 30 0.50 -4.43 -13.83
N GLY A 31 -0.12 -5.30 -13.02
CA GLY A 31 -0.57 -4.93 -11.68
C GLY A 31 0.56 -4.42 -10.79
N ALA A 32 1.67 -5.15 -10.76
CA ALA A 32 2.86 -4.77 -10.00
C ALA A 32 3.47 -3.45 -10.49
N ILE A 33 3.52 -3.23 -11.81
CA ILE A 33 4.00 -1.96 -12.40
C ILE A 33 3.10 -0.80 -11.99
N LEU A 34 1.77 -0.96 -12.08
CA LEU A 34 0.82 0.07 -11.64
C LEU A 34 0.98 0.40 -10.15
N VAL A 35 1.20 -0.62 -9.31
CA VAL A 35 1.50 -0.42 -7.89
C VAL A 35 2.76 0.41 -7.71
N LEU A 36 3.87 0.05 -8.36
CA LEU A 36 5.13 0.80 -8.27
C LEU A 36 4.99 2.24 -8.77
N CYS A 37 4.32 2.46 -9.89
CA CYS A 37 4.03 3.79 -10.42
C CYS A 37 3.16 4.60 -9.45
N GLY A 38 2.13 3.99 -8.86
CA GLY A 38 1.27 4.64 -7.87
C GLY A 38 2.05 5.10 -6.64
N VAL A 39 2.89 4.23 -6.06
CA VAL A 39 3.74 4.60 -4.93
C VAL A 39 4.73 5.70 -5.32
N ALA A 40 5.33 5.63 -6.51
CA ALA A 40 6.24 6.68 -7.00
C ALA A 40 5.54 8.03 -7.15
N VAL A 41 4.34 8.07 -7.74
CA VAL A 41 3.54 9.30 -7.88
C VAL A 41 3.25 9.93 -6.54
N PHE A 42 2.87 9.14 -5.53
CA PHE A 42 2.63 9.64 -4.17
C PHE A 42 3.86 10.35 -3.60
N PHE A 43 5.02 9.68 -3.61
CA PHE A 43 6.25 10.25 -3.04
C PHE A 43 6.76 11.45 -3.85
N ILE A 44 6.64 11.43 -5.17
CA ILE A 44 6.99 12.57 -6.02
C ILE A 44 6.09 13.77 -5.66
N GLY A 45 4.78 13.56 -5.57
CA GLY A 45 3.83 14.62 -5.20
C GLY A 45 4.08 15.18 -3.80
N GLN A 46 4.34 14.29 -2.83
CA GLN A 46 4.72 14.66 -1.47
C GLN A 46 5.99 15.52 -1.43
N LEU A 47 7.08 15.03 -2.03
CA LEU A 47 8.36 15.73 -2.02
C LEU A 47 8.27 17.06 -2.78
N ALA A 48 7.60 17.10 -3.93
CA ALA A 48 7.39 18.32 -4.68
C ALA A 48 6.63 19.38 -3.86
N ALA A 49 5.51 19.00 -3.24
CA ALA A 49 4.75 19.93 -2.40
C ALA A 49 5.56 20.40 -1.18
N GLN A 50 6.37 19.52 -0.61
CA GLN A 50 7.28 19.87 0.47
C GLN A 50 8.36 20.85 0.02
N PHE A 51 8.93 20.69 -1.18
CA PHE A 51 9.89 21.66 -1.73
C PHE A 51 9.26 23.02 -1.98
N GLY A 52 7.97 23.08 -2.29
CA GLY A 52 7.20 24.31 -2.41
C GLY A 52 6.83 24.98 -1.09
N TRP A 53 7.15 24.36 0.06
CA TRP A 53 6.81 24.90 1.38
C TRP A 53 7.62 26.15 1.71
N THR A 54 6.94 27.23 2.12
CA THR A 54 7.58 28.54 2.29
C THR A 54 8.06 28.81 3.72
N THR A 55 7.60 28.03 4.70
CA THR A 55 8.07 28.06 6.08
C THR A 55 8.98 26.87 6.40
N GLY A 56 9.47 26.73 7.62
CA GLY A 56 10.28 25.57 7.99
C GLY A 56 9.45 24.28 8.04
N TYR A 57 9.46 23.47 6.98
CA TYR A 57 8.81 22.15 6.99
C TYR A 57 9.60 21.15 7.85
N SER A 58 8.93 20.54 8.82
CA SER A 58 9.51 19.54 9.72
C SER A 58 8.82 18.20 9.53
N TRP A 59 9.60 17.15 9.21
CA TRP A 59 9.07 15.79 9.10
C TRP A 59 8.53 15.24 10.43
N ALA A 60 8.99 15.78 11.56
CA ALA A 60 8.52 15.39 12.88
C ALA A 60 7.21 16.11 13.23
N HIS A 61 7.09 17.41 12.92
CA HIS A 61 5.97 18.24 13.38
C HIS A 61 4.84 18.37 12.36
N ASN A 62 5.16 18.40 11.07
CA ASN A 62 4.17 18.54 10.01
C ASN A 62 3.67 17.18 9.55
N ASN A 63 2.35 17.07 9.55
CA ASN A 63 1.68 15.92 8.97
C ASN A 63 1.94 15.88 7.45
N ILE A 64 1.84 14.70 6.89
CA ILE A 64 1.79 14.49 5.44
C ILE A 64 0.52 15.17 4.91
N SER A 65 -0.60 15.04 5.61
CA SER A 65 -1.87 15.71 5.25
C SER A 65 -1.77 17.23 5.19
N ASP A 66 -0.82 17.86 5.92
CA ASP A 66 -0.62 19.31 5.89
C ASP A 66 -0.23 19.79 4.48
N LEU A 67 0.38 18.92 3.66
CA LEU A 67 0.68 19.18 2.24
C LEU A 67 -0.57 19.40 1.40
N GLY A 68 -1.72 18.94 1.84
CA GLY A 68 -2.99 19.11 1.14
C GLY A 68 -3.75 20.39 1.46
N HIS A 69 -3.31 21.18 2.45
CA HIS A 69 -4.00 22.41 2.85
C HIS A 69 -4.03 23.44 1.72
N VAL A 70 -5.21 23.95 1.40
CA VAL A 70 -5.40 24.92 0.29
C VAL A 70 -5.26 26.36 0.74
N THR A 71 -5.44 26.61 2.04
CA THR A 71 -5.29 27.92 2.66
C THR A 71 -4.03 27.97 3.54
N CYS A 72 -3.44 29.17 3.67
CA CYS A 72 -2.36 29.40 4.61
C CYS A 72 -2.93 29.99 5.91
N ALA A 73 -2.93 29.20 6.99
CA ALA A 73 -3.55 29.56 8.25
C ALA A 73 -2.96 28.76 9.43
N ASP A 74 -3.25 29.23 10.65
CA ASP A 74 -2.99 28.47 11.86
C ASP A 74 -4.01 27.32 12.02
N PHE A 75 -3.50 26.10 12.11
CA PHE A 75 -4.28 24.90 12.32
C PHE A 75 -3.68 24.11 13.49
N GLU A 76 -4.48 23.90 14.55
CA GLU A 76 -4.03 23.25 15.79
C GLU A 76 -2.74 23.87 16.38
N GLY A 77 -2.60 25.20 16.32
CA GLY A 77 -1.43 25.92 16.82
C GLY A 77 -0.17 25.78 15.96
N ARG A 78 -0.29 25.28 14.72
CA ARG A 78 0.79 25.24 13.74
C ARG A 78 0.40 26.09 12.53
N TYR A 79 1.28 27.00 12.12
CA TYR A 79 1.09 27.72 10.86
C TYR A 79 1.38 26.79 9.67
N ILE A 80 0.35 26.50 8.88
CA ILE A 80 0.43 25.61 7.72
C ILE A 80 0.26 26.45 6.45
N CYS A 81 1.16 26.28 5.49
CA CYS A 81 1.06 26.94 4.17
C CYS A 81 1.71 26.03 3.11
N SER A 82 0.87 25.44 2.26
CA SER A 82 1.28 24.53 1.18
C SER A 82 0.93 25.13 -0.19
N PRO A 83 1.79 25.97 -0.78
CA PRO A 83 1.50 26.61 -2.07
C PRO A 83 1.28 25.59 -3.20
N TRP A 84 1.91 24.43 -3.10
CA TRP A 84 1.86 23.36 -4.10
C TRP A 84 0.92 22.22 -3.69
N HIS A 85 -0.08 22.52 -2.84
CA HIS A 85 -1.09 21.55 -2.42
C HIS A 85 -1.79 20.86 -3.59
N ALA A 86 -2.00 21.55 -4.71
CA ALA A 86 -2.58 20.97 -5.91
C ALA A 86 -1.75 19.79 -6.44
N VAL A 87 -0.42 19.89 -6.41
CA VAL A 87 0.49 18.81 -6.83
C VAL A 87 0.34 17.60 -5.91
N TYR A 88 0.32 17.83 -4.59
CA TYR A 88 0.13 16.75 -3.61
C TYR A 88 -1.25 16.10 -3.73
N ASN A 89 -2.32 16.91 -3.76
CA ASN A 89 -3.71 16.44 -3.80
C ASN A 89 -4.02 15.68 -5.10
N SER A 90 -3.62 16.21 -6.26
CA SER A 90 -3.76 15.48 -7.53
C SER A 90 -2.88 14.23 -7.57
N GLY A 91 -1.66 14.29 -7.03
CA GLY A 91 -0.79 13.12 -6.87
C GLY A 91 -1.44 12.01 -6.04
N ALA A 92 -2.11 12.34 -4.94
CA ALA A 92 -2.85 11.37 -4.13
C ALA A 92 -4.03 10.75 -4.91
N VAL A 93 -4.80 11.55 -5.66
CA VAL A 93 -5.89 11.01 -6.51
C VAL A 93 -5.34 10.05 -7.58
N ILE A 94 -4.27 10.43 -8.28
CA ILE A 94 -3.62 9.59 -9.29
C ILE A 94 -3.05 8.31 -8.65
N THR A 95 -2.47 8.42 -7.45
CA THR A 95 -1.99 7.26 -6.67
C THR A 95 -3.12 6.26 -6.46
N SER A 96 -4.30 6.69 -6.00
CA SER A 96 -5.47 5.81 -5.88
C SER A 96 -5.85 5.17 -7.22
N GLY A 97 -5.87 5.98 -8.29
CA GLY A 97 -6.18 5.54 -9.65
C GLY A 97 -5.21 4.49 -10.20
N LEU A 98 -4.00 4.39 -9.66
CA LEU A 98 -3.00 3.38 -10.04
C LEU A 98 -3.01 2.17 -9.10
N LEU A 99 -3.08 2.40 -7.78
CA LEU A 99 -3.03 1.34 -6.78
C LEU A 99 -4.27 0.44 -6.81
N VAL A 100 -5.48 1.00 -6.98
CA VAL A 100 -6.72 0.20 -6.98
C VAL A 100 -6.76 -0.77 -8.17
N PRO A 101 -6.52 -0.35 -9.43
CA PRO A 101 -6.40 -1.28 -10.53
C PRO A 101 -5.21 -2.24 -10.38
N GLY A 102 -4.06 -1.76 -9.90
CA GLY A 102 -2.88 -2.60 -9.68
C GLY A 102 -3.16 -3.80 -8.77
N LEU A 103 -3.79 -3.54 -7.62
CA LEU A 103 -4.23 -4.60 -6.69
C LEU A 103 -5.32 -5.50 -7.28
N SER A 104 -6.24 -4.94 -8.07
CA SER A 104 -7.29 -5.72 -8.76
C SER A 104 -6.72 -6.67 -9.81
N LEU A 105 -5.61 -6.33 -10.45
CA LEU A 105 -4.91 -7.22 -11.38
C LEU A 105 -4.21 -8.37 -10.63
N MET A 106 -3.60 -8.08 -9.49
CA MET A 106 -2.89 -9.03 -8.62
C MET A 106 -3.79 -9.80 -7.64
N TRP A 107 -5.12 -9.63 -7.72
CA TRP A 107 -6.09 -10.04 -6.70
C TRP A 107 -6.04 -11.52 -6.30
N HIS A 108 -5.72 -12.40 -7.24
CA HIS A 108 -5.68 -13.85 -7.03
C HIS A 108 -4.39 -14.32 -6.33
N LEU A 109 -3.36 -13.48 -6.28
CA LEU A 109 -2.05 -13.79 -5.68
C LEU A 109 -2.08 -13.88 -4.14
N TRP A 110 -3.14 -13.36 -3.50
CA TRP A 110 -3.43 -13.59 -2.08
C TRP A 110 -3.94 -15.02 -1.81
N GLY A 111 -4.36 -15.76 -2.83
CA GLY A 111 -4.95 -17.09 -2.73
C GLY A 111 -6.46 -17.07 -2.47
N SER A 112 -6.99 -18.20 -1.99
CA SER A 112 -8.41 -18.40 -1.73
C SER A 112 -8.73 -18.45 -0.23
N GLY A 113 -10.03 -18.26 0.10
CA GLY A 113 -10.55 -18.29 1.46
C GLY A 113 -10.85 -16.91 2.06
N VAL A 114 -11.53 -16.91 3.21
CA VAL A 114 -12.05 -15.68 3.86
C VAL A 114 -10.92 -14.71 4.23
N ARG A 115 -9.80 -15.20 4.73
CA ARG A 115 -8.65 -14.34 5.11
C ARG A 115 -8.01 -13.65 3.91
N ALA A 116 -7.81 -14.40 2.83
CA ALA A 116 -7.32 -13.85 1.56
C ALA A 116 -8.31 -12.81 1.00
N ALA A 117 -9.61 -13.09 1.10
CA ALA A 117 -10.67 -12.15 0.70
C ALA A 117 -10.69 -10.87 1.54
N ALA A 118 -10.60 -10.98 2.86
CA ALA A 118 -10.56 -9.83 3.76
C ALA A 118 -9.30 -8.98 3.54
N ALA A 119 -8.12 -9.61 3.40
CA ALA A 119 -6.86 -8.91 3.17
C ALA A 119 -6.89 -8.04 1.89
N ARG A 120 -7.28 -8.64 0.76
CA ARG A 120 -7.34 -7.93 -0.53
C ARG A 120 -8.42 -6.84 -0.54
N ILE A 121 -9.60 -7.10 0.04
CA ILE A 121 -10.65 -6.08 0.16
C ILE A 121 -10.18 -4.91 1.02
N ALA A 122 -9.60 -5.18 2.20
CA ALA A 122 -9.09 -4.15 3.09
C ALA A 122 -8.02 -3.29 2.42
N LEU A 123 -7.03 -3.90 1.76
CA LEU A 123 -5.96 -3.16 1.08
C LEU A 123 -6.49 -2.36 -0.13
N THR A 124 -7.42 -2.90 -0.91
CA THR A 124 -8.02 -2.17 -2.03
C THR A 124 -8.87 -1.00 -1.55
N ILE A 125 -9.72 -1.19 -0.52
CA ILE A 125 -10.50 -0.10 0.08
C ILE A 125 -9.57 0.95 0.70
N ALA A 126 -8.49 0.55 1.36
CA ALA A 126 -7.50 1.46 1.88
C ALA A 126 -6.87 2.35 0.79
N CYS A 127 -6.59 1.78 -0.39
CA CYS A 127 -6.05 2.55 -1.52
C CYS A 127 -7.02 3.63 -2.02
N CYS A 128 -8.34 3.43 -1.89
CA CYS A 128 -9.32 4.49 -2.17
C CYS A 128 -9.16 5.70 -1.24
N GLY A 129 -8.58 5.50 -0.05
CA GLY A 129 -8.29 6.57 0.90
C GLY A 129 -7.39 7.66 0.33
N TYR A 130 -6.51 7.36 -0.62
CA TYR A 130 -5.69 8.38 -1.30
C TYR A 130 -6.53 9.34 -2.14
N ALA A 131 -7.56 8.83 -2.84
CA ALA A 131 -8.49 9.69 -3.58
C ALA A 131 -9.32 10.53 -2.62
N VAL A 132 -9.82 9.95 -1.52
CA VAL A 132 -10.55 10.71 -0.50
C VAL A 132 -9.66 11.82 0.06
N ALA A 133 -8.42 11.52 0.47
CA ALA A 133 -7.48 12.51 1.00
C ALA A 133 -7.21 13.65 0.02
N GLY A 134 -6.93 13.33 -1.25
CA GLY A 134 -6.63 14.34 -2.27
C GLY A 134 -7.85 15.20 -2.67
N LEU A 135 -9.06 14.65 -2.59
CA LEU A 135 -10.30 15.38 -2.90
C LEU A 135 -10.86 16.16 -1.71
N THR A 136 -10.38 15.87 -0.49
CA THR A 136 -10.92 16.46 0.75
C THR A 136 -9.78 17.06 1.58
N PRO A 137 -9.26 18.24 1.19
CA PRO A 137 -8.27 18.95 1.99
C PRO A 137 -8.68 19.11 3.45
N PRO A 138 -7.78 18.92 4.44
CA PRO A 138 -8.14 18.92 5.85
C PRO A 138 -8.73 20.25 6.33
N ASP A 139 -8.29 21.38 5.77
CA ASP A 139 -8.76 22.72 6.10
C ASP A 139 -10.12 23.07 5.50
N ILE A 140 -10.57 22.34 4.47
CA ILE A 140 -11.85 22.57 3.79
C ILE A 140 -12.91 21.56 4.19
N ALA A 141 -12.54 20.29 4.31
CA ALA A 141 -13.47 19.18 4.47
C ALA A 141 -12.93 18.15 5.47
N LEU A 142 -12.68 18.58 6.71
CA LEU A 142 -12.09 17.74 7.77
C LEU A 142 -12.85 16.43 7.99
N GLY A 143 -14.20 16.45 8.03
CA GLY A 143 -15.00 15.24 8.25
C GLY A 143 -14.70 14.12 7.25
N PRO A 144 -14.88 14.36 5.93
CA PRO A 144 -14.45 13.44 4.89
C PRO A 144 -12.95 13.11 4.91
N HIS A 145 -12.08 14.07 5.26
CA HIS A 145 -10.65 13.81 5.40
C HIS A 145 -10.35 12.74 6.48
N LEU A 146 -11.08 12.75 7.60
CA LEU A 146 -10.95 11.72 8.63
C LEU A 146 -11.34 10.32 8.14
N ILE A 147 -12.21 10.20 7.12
CA ILE A 147 -12.46 8.93 6.44
C ILE A 147 -11.19 8.46 5.74
N ALA A 148 -10.47 9.35 5.04
CA ALA A 148 -9.19 8.99 4.43
C ALA A 148 -8.18 8.50 5.47
N VAL A 149 -8.09 9.17 6.64
CA VAL A 149 -7.23 8.76 7.76
C VAL A 149 -7.58 7.33 8.22
N LEU A 150 -8.87 7.02 8.41
CA LEU A 150 -9.34 5.68 8.77
C LEU A 150 -8.95 4.62 7.72
N LEU A 151 -9.07 4.96 6.44
CA LEU A 151 -8.77 4.05 5.33
C LEU A 151 -7.26 3.79 5.20
N LEU A 152 -6.46 4.85 5.19
CA LEU A 152 -5.02 4.81 4.90
C LEU A 152 -4.19 4.22 6.03
N MET A 153 -4.68 4.29 7.28
CA MET A 153 -3.93 3.86 8.45
C MET A 153 -4.57 2.62 9.08
N PRO A 154 -5.68 2.68 9.87
CA PRO A 154 -6.27 1.48 10.46
C PRO A 154 -6.60 0.37 9.45
N ILE A 155 -7.36 0.66 8.39
CA ILE A 155 -7.83 -0.36 7.46
C ILE A 155 -6.66 -0.94 6.65
N ALA A 156 -5.76 -0.09 6.15
CA ALA A 156 -4.55 -0.53 5.45
C ALA A 156 -3.70 -1.48 6.32
N ASN A 157 -3.44 -1.07 7.57
CA ASN A 157 -2.56 -1.80 8.48
C ASN A 157 -3.18 -3.11 8.96
N ILE A 158 -4.51 -3.15 9.18
CA ILE A 158 -5.25 -4.40 9.39
C ILE A 158 -5.15 -5.30 8.15
N GLY A 159 -5.26 -4.72 6.94
CA GLY A 159 -5.06 -5.44 5.68
C GLY A 159 -3.69 -6.12 5.57
N LEU A 160 -2.63 -5.49 6.06
CA LEU A 160 -1.29 -6.09 6.16
C LEU A 160 -1.27 -7.28 7.13
N LEU A 161 -1.86 -7.14 8.32
CA LEU A 161 -1.94 -8.24 9.29
C LEU A 161 -2.75 -9.42 8.76
N LEU A 162 -3.84 -9.15 8.03
CA LEU A 162 -4.62 -10.18 7.34
C LEU A 162 -3.80 -10.86 6.24
N THR A 163 -2.95 -10.10 5.54
CA THR A 163 -2.02 -10.63 4.54
C THR A 163 -1.02 -11.61 5.16
N ALA A 164 -0.56 -11.39 6.40
CA ALA A 164 0.29 -12.35 7.10
C ALA A 164 -0.39 -13.72 7.36
N ALA A 165 -1.73 -13.75 7.39
CA ALA A 165 -2.53 -14.93 7.70
C ALA A 165 -3.04 -15.68 6.44
N VAL A 166 -2.63 -15.28 5.24
CA VAL A 166 -3.02 -15.92 3.97
C VAL A 166 -2.35 -17.29 3.79
N PRO A 167 -2.89 -18.17 2.91
CA PRO A 167 -2.33 -19.50 2.70
C PRO A 167 -0.85 -19.47 2.32
N ARG A 168 -0.04 -20.38 2.89
CA ARG A 168 1.41 -20.50 2.59
C ARG A 168 1.72 -20.77 1.11
N ARG A 169 0.78 -21.35 0.39
CA ARG A 169 0.90 -21.72 -1.02
C ARG A 169 0.58 -20.58 -1.99
N SER A 170 0.05 -19.45 -1.51
CA SER A 170 -0.18 -18.29 -2.40
C SER A 170 1.12 -17.50 -2.56
N VAL A 171 1.28 -16.81 -3.68
CA VAL A 171 2.48 -16.02 -3.99
C VAL A 171 2.78 -15.02 -2.86
N LEU A 172 1.76 -14.32 -2.36
CA LEU A 172 1.97 -13.37 -1.26
C LEU A 172 1.99 -14.01 0.13
N GLY A 173 1.69 -15.31 0.22
CA GLY A 173 1.90 -16.11 1.42
C GLY A 173 3.37 -16.24 1.81
N ASP A 174 4.29 -16.06 0.85
CA ASP A 174 5.75 -16.05 1.06
C ASP A 174 6.21 -14.81 1.84
N LEU A 175 5.47 -13.70 1.73
CA LEU A 175 5.78 -12.42 2.39
C LEU A 175 5.15 -12.28 3.78
N ARG A 176 4.63 -13.37 4.37
CA ARG A 176 3.87 -13.33 5.63
C ARG A 176 4.57 -12.61 6.77
N TRP A 177 5.87 -12.85 6.96
CA TRP A 177 6.62 -12.30 8.08
C TRP A 177 6.94 -10.83 7.83
N THR A 178 7.16 -10.46 6.56
CA THR A 178 7.27 -9.07 6.14
C THR A 178 5.96 -8.32 6.38
N ALA A 179 4.83 -8.87 5.94
CA ALA A 179 3.49 -8.32 6.20
C ALA A 179 3.20 -8.19 7.70
N LEU A 180 3.51 -9.21 8.50
CA LEU A 180 3.30 -9.19 9.94
C LEU A 180 4.13 -8.09 10.61
N SER A 181 5.43 -8.02 10.31
CA SER A 181 6.35 -7.09 10.95
C SER A 181 6.01 -5.64 10.61
N ILE A 182 5.80 -5.36 9.31
CA ILE A 182 5.40 -4.04 8.84
C ILE A 182 4.01 -3.68 9.38
N GLY A 183 3.04 -4.60 9.33
CA GLY A 183 1.68 -4.36 9.80
C GLY A 183 1.58 -4.10 11.30
N LEU A 184 2.35 -4.82 12.13
CA LEU A 184 2.39 -4.58 13.58
C LEU A 184 3.00 -3.21 13.89
N LEU A 185 4.14 -2.88 13.27
CA LEU A 185 4.78 -1.58 13.43
C LEU A 185 3.83 -0.45 13.02
N ALA A 186 3.14 -0.61 11.90
CA ALA A 186 2.23 0.40 11.37
C ALA A 186 0.96 0.54 12.20
N LEU A 187 0.42 -0.56 12.74
CA LEU A 187 -0.75 -0.53 13.62
C LEU A 187 -0.40 0.16 14.96
N VAL A 188 0.77 -0.13 15.53
CA VAL A 188 1.28 0.60 16.70
C VAL A 188 1.44 2.08 16.36
N GLY A 189 2.06 2.40 15.23
CA GLY A 189 2.19 3.78 14.75
C GLY A 189 0.82 4.47 14.58
N THR A 190 -0.20 3.75 14.11
CA THR A 190 -1.56 4.27 13.95
C THR A 190 -2.15 4.65 15.30
N VAL A 191 -2.07 3.76 16.28
CA VAL A 191 -2.56 4.02 17.65
C VAL A 191 -1.83 5.21 18.27
N LEU A 192 -0.51 5.28 18.12
CA LEU A 192 0.31 6.36 18.68
C LEU A 192 0.05 7.71 17.97
N HIS A 193 -0.14 7.72 16.65
CA HIS A 193 -0.46 8.92 15.89
C HIS A 193 -1.81 9.49 16.32
N LEU A 194 -2.84 8.64 16.36
CA LEU A 194 -4.20 9.05 16.73
C LEU A 194 -4.34 9.37 18.23
N GLY A 195 -3.59 8.67 19.08
CA GLY A 195 -3.66 8.83 20.54
C GLY A 195 -2.85 10.02 21.08
N GLY A 196 -1.88 10.54 20.33
CA GLY A 196 -1.03 11.67 20.75
C GLY A 196 0.35 11.34 21.36
N PRO A 197 0.68 10.16 21.91
CA PRO A 197 2.04 9.89 22.37
C PRO A 197 2.94 9.58 21.16
N TRP A 198 3.62 10.59 20.64
CA TRP A 198 4.44 10.46 19.43
C TRP A 198 5.87 9.93 19.65
N LEU A 199 6.21 9.54 20.89
CA LEU A 199 7.50 8.91 21.25
C LEU A 199 8.76 9.65 20.74
N GLY A 200 8.72 10.98 20.70
CA GLY A 200 9.82 11.81 20.21
C GLY A 200 9.94 11.90 18.67
N LEU A 201 9.14 11.14 17.91
CA LEU A 201 9.05 11.26 16.45
C LEU A 201 8.19 12.44 16.00
N GLY A 202 7.38 12.99 16.91
CA GLY A 202 6.40 14.04 16.62
C GLY A 202 5.20 13.53 15.82
N ARG A 203 4.15 14.37 15.73
CA ARG A 203 2.88 14.00 15.09
C ARG A 203 3.06 13.51 13.65
N GLY A 204 3.82 14.26 12.86
CA GLY A 204 4.12 13.97 11.46
C GLY A 204 5.06 12.78 11.28
N GLY A 205 5.99 12.56 12.21
CA GLY A 205 6.85 11.38 12.18
C GLY A 205 6.05 10.11 12.43
N MET A 206 5.13 10.15 13.40
CA MET A 206 4.27 9.00 13.71
C MET A 206 3.26 8.71 12.59
N GLU A 207 2.76 9.75 11.90
CA GLU A 207 1.92 9.57 10.70
C GLU A 207 2.66 8.80 9.61
N ARG A 208 3.94 9.13 9.37
CA ARG A 208 4.78 8.44 8.37
C ARG A 208 5.00 6.98 8.73
N VAL A 209 5.25 6.66 10.00
CA VAL A 209 5.35 5.26 10.46
C VAL A 209 4.08 4.48 10.11
N ALA A 210 2.92 5.07 10.35
CA ALA A 210 1.64 4.43 10.13
C ALA A 210 1.21 4.39 8.64
N GLY A 211 1.47 5.46 7.88
CA GLY A 211 1.01 5.65 6.50
C GLY A 211 1.97 5.15 5.43
N PHE A 212 3.30 5.22 5.63
CA PHE A 212 4.26 4.73 4.66
C PHE A 212 4.42 3.21 4.70
N ALA A 213 4.12 2.57 5.82
CA ALA A 213 4.30 1.14 6.00
C ALA A 213 3.44 0.29 5.00
N PRO A 214 2.15 0.58 4.76
CA PRO A 214 1.39 -0.01 3.66
C PRO A 214 2.05 0.16 2.30
N LEU A 215 2.51 1.36 1.95
CA LEU A 215 3.19 1.62 0.67
C LEU A 215 4.48 0.81 0.54
N LEU A 216 5.28 0.72 1.61
CA LEU A 216 6.49 -0.09 1.65
C LEU A 216 6.17 -1.56 1.38
N PHE A 217 5.14 -2.11 2.02
CA PHE A 217 4.71 -3.48 1.76
C PHE A 217 4.27 -3.66 0.30
N LEU A 218 3.49 -2.72 -0.25
CA LEU A 218 3.03 -2.79 -1.64
C LEU A 218 4.19 -2.78 -2.64
N VAL A 219 5.24 -1.99 -2.40
CA VAL A 219 6.47 -2.03 -3.20
C VAL A 219 7.14 -3.39 -3.11
N ILE A 220 7.31 -3.94 -1.91
CA ILE A 220 7.93 -5.25 -1.71
C ILE A 220 7.10 -6.35 -2.41
N ALA A 221 5.77 -6.30 -2.29
CA ALA A 221 4.86 -7.24 -2.93
C ALA A 221 4.95 -7.17 -4.45
N ALA A 222 4.92 -5.96 -5.03
CA ALA A 222 5.06 -5.76 -6.47
C ALA A 222 6.41 -6.29 -7.00
N LEU A 223 7.51 -5.98 -6.33
CA LEU A 223 8.84 -6.48 -6.70
C LEU A 223 8.94 -8.02 -6.57
N HIS A 224 8.32 -8.59 -5.53
CA HIS A 224 8.26 -10.04 -5.35
C HIS A 224 7.51 -10.71 -6.51
N VAL A 225 6.38 -10.16 -6.93
CA VAL A 225 5.60 -10.66 -8.08
C VAL A 225 6.40 -10.59 -9.38
N LEU A 226 7.09 -9.48 -9.65
CA LEU A 226 7.93 -9.34 -10.85
C LEU A 226 9.10 -10.35 -10.85
N ARG A 227 9.69 -10.63 -9.68
CA ARG A 227 10.77 -11.62 -9.52
C ARG A 227 10.26 -13.06 -9.63
N ALA A 228 9.06 -13.35 -9.15
CA ALA A 228 8.46 -14.68 -9.30
C ALA A 228 8.22 -14.97 -10.79
N ARG A 229 7.64 -14.03 -11.53
CA ARG A 229 7.44 -14.15 -12.99
C ARG A 229 8.75 -14.38 -13.75
N SER A 230 9.83 -13.67 -13.41
CA SER A 230 11.09 -13.81 -14.16
C SER A 230 11.72 -15.19 -14.01
N ARG A 231 11.42 -15.92 -12.93
CA ARG A 231 11.86 -17.30 -12.74
C ARG A 231 11.05 -18.27 -13.62
N ASP A 232 9.75 -18.05 -13.75
CA ASP A 232 8.86 -18.88 -14.58
C ASP A 232 9.23 -18.86 -16.07
N HIS A 233 9.86 -17.79 -16.57
CA HIS A 233 10.31 -17.71 -17.98
C HIS A 233 11.67 -18.38 -18.25
N VAL A 234 12.43 -18.74 -17.21
CA VAL A 234 13.78 -19.30 -17.33
C VAL A 234 13.77 -20.84 -17.22
N THR A 235 12.71 -21.41 -16.64
CA THR A 235 12.48 -22.86 -16.50
C THR A 235 11.64 -23.43 -17.63
#